data_AF-A0A4Q5V2Q9-F1
#
_entry.id   AF-A0A4Q5V2Q9-F1
#
_cell.length_a   1.000
_cell.length_b   1.000
_cell.length_c   1.000
_cell.angle_alpha   90.00
_cell.angle_beta   90.00
_cell.angle_gamma   90.00
#
_symmetry.space_group_name_H-M   'P 1'
#
loop_
_entity.id
_entity.type
_entity.pdbx_description
1 polymer ?
#
loop_
_entity_poly.entity_id
_entity_poly.type
_entity_poly.pdbx_seq_one_letter_code
_entity_poly.pdbx_strand_id
1 'polypeptide(L)'
;MEKIILYKSAGSIEFPDNYLQHFHTHILCSSGSMNFVFNGKKYTAKGGEFVFWFADSQLTNVTFSKNFKANVLFVERDFLDNAIPDQSWSIDVILHSRANPILHLHDKDKIKVVSNFSLLYNRYLERGHLFYNETQQLQMQL
;
A
#
# COMPACT_ATOMS: atom_id res chain seq x y z
N MET A 1 -0.25 2.46 18.38
CA MET A 1 0.35 2.18 17.06
C MET A 1 -0.41 3.00 16.03
N GLU A 2 0.29 3.69 15.13
CA GLU A 2 -0.33 4.44 14.02
C GLU A 2 -1.00 3.45 13.06
N LYS A 3 -2.23 3.73 12.62
CA LYS A 3 -3.00 2.83 11.74
C LYS A 3 -2.76 3.10 10.27
N ILE A 4 -2.39 4.33 9.92
CA ILE A 4 -2.03 4.72 8.57
C ILE A 4 -0.72 5.49 8.63
N ILE A 5 0.25 5.08 7.81
CA ILE A 5 1.55 5.73 7.69
C ILE A 5 1.76 6.06 6.21
N LEU A 6 1.96 7.34 5.90
CA LEU A 6 2.23 7.82 4.55
C LEU A 6 3.54 8.59 4.54
N TYR A 7 4.42 8.27 3.59
CA TYR A 7 5.59 9.10 3.32
C TYR A 7 6.10 8.96 1.89
N LYS A 8 7.00 9.88 1.53
CA LYS A 8 7.78 9.82 0.28
C LYS A 8 9.14 9.21 0.57
N SER A 9 9.44 8.11 -0.08
CA SER A 9 10.73 7.42 -0.01
C SER A 9 11.69 8.00 -1.03
N ALA A 10 12.96 8.13 -0.62
CA ALA A 10 14.08 8.40 -1.51
C ALA A 10 15.27 7.50 -1.11
N GLY A 11 15.78 6.70 -2.06
CA GLY A 11 16.87 5.74 -1.84
C GLY A 11 16.43 4.42 -1.23
N SER A 12 15.65 4.45 -0.14
CA SER A 12 15.13 3.26 0.55
C SER A 12 13.77 3.51 1.20
N ILE A 13 13.06 2.43 1.50
CA ILE A 13 11.82 2.42 2.28
C ILE A 13 12.14 2.04 3.72
N GLU A 14 11.72 2.85 4.68
CA GLU A 14 11.77 2.53 6.11
C GLU A 14 10.49 1.78 6.48
N PHE A 15 10.59 0.45 6.52
CA PHE A 15 9.45 -0.38 6.91
C PHE A 15 9.21 -0.29 8.42
N PRO A 16 7.95 -0.12 8.87
CA PRO A 16 7.62 -0.25 10.29
C PRO A 16 8.03 -1.61 10.86
N ASP A 17 8.26 -1.66 12.17
CA ASP A 17 8.51 -2.92 12.86
C ASP A 17 7.37 -3.91 12.62
N ASN A 18 7.73 -5.16 12.31
CA ASN A 18 6.78 -6.22 11.98
C ASN A 18 5.76 -5.82 10.89
N TYR A 19 6.14 -4.97 9.92
CA TYR A 19 5.22 -4.48 8.89
C TYR A 19 4.45 -5.60 8.18
N LEU A 20 5.10 -6.74 7.92
CA LEU A 20 4.44 -7.88 7.30
C LEU A 20 3.34 -8.49 8.18
N GLN A 21 3.37 -8.35 9.50
CA GLN A 21 2.33 -8.91 10.38
C GLN A 21 1.15 -7.94 10.59
N HIS A 22 1.38 -6.64 10.41
CA HIS A 22 0.44 -5.60 10.83
C HIS A 22 -0.06 -4.71 9.70
N PHE A 23 0.63 -4.62 8.57
CA PHE A 23 0.31 -3.63 7.55
C PHE A 23 0.19 -4.23 6.15
N HIS A 24 -0.89 -3.85 5.48
CA HIS A 24 -0.97 -3.88 4.03
C HIS A 24 -0.11 -2.76 3.48
N THR A 25 0.80 -3.09 2.58
CA THR A 25 1.79 -2.15 2.05
C THR A 25 1.47 -1.79 0.62
N HIS A 26 1.51 -0.50 0.31
CA HIS A 26 1.26 0.02 -1.04
C HIS A 26 2.37 1.00 -1.42
N ILE A 27 2.94 0.82 -2.60
CA ILE A 27 4.11 1.57 -3.06
C ILE A 27 3.88 1.97 -4.51
N LEU A 28 3.82 3.26 -4.80
CA LEU A 28 3.91 3.74 -6.18
C LEU A 28 5.34 4.18 -6.47
N CYS A 29 6.07 3.35 -7.22
CA CYS A 29 7.42 3.66 -7.67
C CYS A 29 7.37 4.85 -8.63
N SER A 30 8.08 5.92 -8.32
CA SER A 30 8.16 7.12 -9.16
C SER A 30 9.42 7.12 -10.03
N SER A 31 10.54 6.64 -9.50
CA SER A 31 11.80 6.47 -10.24
C SER A 31 12.64 5.34 -9.68
N GLY A 32 13.61 4.88 -10.45
CA GLY A 32 14.49 3.77 -10.07
C GLY A 32 13.78 2.42 -10.12
N SER A 33 14.26 1.48 -9.31
CA SER A 33 13.68 0.14 -9.20
C SER A 33 13.78 -0.42 -7.80
N MET A 34 12.87 -1.36 -7.50
CA MET A 34 12.88 -2.20 -6.30
C MET A 34 12.90 -3.66 -6.74
N ASN A 35 13.81 -4.46 -6.18
CA ASN A 35 13.80 -5.91 -6.36
C ASN A 35 13.38 -6.57 -5.07
N PHE A 36 12.62 -7.65 -5.17
CA PHE A 36 12.14 -8.40 -4.01
C PHE A 36 11.79 -9.82 -4.41
N VAL A 37 11.73 -10.72 -3.43
CA VAL A 37 11.21 -12.07 -3.58
C VAL A 37 9.86 -12.12 -2.89
N PHE A 38 8.82 -12.46 -3.66
CA PHE A 38 7.45 -12.58 -3.19
C PHE A 38 6.95 -13.99 -3.49
N ASN A 39 6.51 -14.72 -2.46
CA ASN A 39 6.10 -16.12 -2.56
C ASN A 39 7.12 -16.99 -3.32
N GLY A 40 8.41 -16.80 -3.03
CA GLY A 40 9.52 -17.55 -3.65
C GLY A 40 9.89 -17.11 -5.07
N LYS A 41 9.15 -16.20 -5.70
CA LYS A 41 9.44 -15.69 -7.05
C LYS A 41 10.07 -14.29 -6.99
N LYS A 42 11.05 -14.06 -7.85
CA LYS A 42 11.74 -12.76 -7.98
C LYS A 42 10.90 -11.78 -8.80
N TYR A 43 10.79 -10.56 -8.31
CA TYR A 43 10.13 -9.44 -8.97
C TYR A 43 11.05 -8.22 -9.00
N THR A 44 10.92 -7.43 -10.05
CA THR A 44 11.56 -6.12 -10.19
C THR A 44 10.49 -5.11 -10.57
N ALA A 45 10.19 -4.19 -9.64
CA ALA A 45 9.33 -3.05 -9.91
C ALA A 45 10.18 -1.86 -10.37
N LYS A 46 9.67 -1.10 -11.35
CA LYS A 46 10.31 0.07 -11.97
C LYS A 46 9.49 1.33 -11.74
N GLY A 47 10.09 2.49 -12.02
CA GLY A 47 9.38 3.77 -12.03
C GLY A 47 8.11 3.70 -12.88
N GLY A 48 7.00 4.18 -12.30
CA GLY A 48 5.66 4.13 -12.86
C GLY A 48 4.83 2.91 -12.43
N GLU A 49 5.41 1.91 -11.79
CA GLU A 49 4.70 0.70 -11.38
C GLU A 49 4.19 0.79 -9.94
N PHE A 50 3.05 0.15 -9.71
CA PHE A 50 2.43 0.07 -8.41
C PHE A 50 2.72 -1.30 -7.81
N VAL A 51 3.29 -1.31 -6.61
CA VAL A 51 3.58 -2.52 -5.86
C VAL A 51 2.69 -2.57 -4.65
N PHE A 52 2.16 -3.75 -4.34
CA PHE A 52 1.37 -3.95 -3.15
C PHE A 52 1.47 -5.39 -2.65
N TRP A 53 1.24 -5.55 -1.36
CA TRP A 53 1.07 -6.85 -0.74
C TRP A 53 0.28 -6.71 0.55
N PHE A 54 -0.42 -7.78 0.88
CA PHE A 54 -1.15 -7.87 2.13
C PHE A 54 -0.20 -8.16 3.30
N ALA A 55 -0.65 -7.87 4.51
CA ALA A 55 -0.10 -8.49 5.69
C ALA A 55 -0.08 -10.03 5.55
N ASP A 56 0.85 -10.67 6.24
CA ASP A 56 1.19 -12.09 6.25
C ASP A 56 1.76 -12.63 4.92
N SER A 57 2.12 -11.75 3.99
CA SER A 57 2.77 -12.13 2.74
C SER A 57 4.21 -12.61 2.94
N GLN A 58 4.65 -13.59 2.13
CA GLN A 58 6.05 -14.05 2.14
C GLN A 58 6.92 -13.13 1.28
N LEU A 59 7.50 -12.11 1.91
CA LEU A 59 8.38 -11.13 1.27
C LEU A 59 9.79 -11.22 1.83
N THR A 60 10.79 -11.35 0.96
CA THR A 60 12.22 -11.37 1.35
C THR A 60 13.08 -10.62 0.33
N ASN A 61 14.35 -10.35 0.68
CA ASN A 61 15.36 -9.77 -0.21
C ASN A 61 14.93 -8.46 -0.90
N VAL A 62 14.24 -7.59 -0.16
CA VAL A 62 13.86 -6.26 -0.66
C VAL A 62 15.10 -5.39 -0.79
N THR A 63 15.34 -4.88 -2.00
CA THR A 63 16.48 -4.03 -2.33
C THR A 63 16.06 -2.93 -3.29
N PHE A 64 16.78 -1.80 -3.27
CA PHE A 64 16.42 -0.60 -4.01
C PHE A 64 17.60 -0.11 -4.88
N SER A 65 17.30 0.50 -6.02
CA SER A 65 18.31 1.21 -6.81
C SER A 65 18.69 2.53 -6.16
N LYS A 66 19.88 3.06 -6.47
CA LYS A 66 20.37 4.33 -5.90
C LYS A 66 19.44 5.53 -6.15
N ASN A 67 18.73 5.53 -7.28
CA ASN A 67 17.79 6.57 -7.70
C ASN A 67 16.32 6.23 -7.38
N PHE A 68 16.08 5.26 -6.49
CA PHE A 68 14.74 4.85 -6.11
C PHE A 68 13.98 6.01 -5.45
N LYS A 69 12.74 6.24 -5.89
CA LYS A 69 11.79 7.16 -5.26
C LYS A 69 10.40 6.56 -5.31
N ALA A 70 9.62 6.70 -4.25
CA ALA A 70 8.25 6.20 -4.23
C ALA A 70 7.35 6.97 -3.26
N ASN A 71 6.03 6.89 -3.48
CA ASN A 71 5.04 7.19 -2.45
C ASN A 71 4.67 5.88 -1.77
N VAL A 72 4.77 5.82 -0.44
CA VAL A 72 4.56 4.60 0.33
C VAL A 72 3.44 4.82 1.34
N LEU A 73 2.44 3.94 1.31
CA LEU A 73 1.33 3.91 2.24
C LEU A 73 1.28 2.55 2.94
N PHE A 74 1.40 2.57 4.26
CA PHE A 74 1.08 1.43 5.12
C PHE A 74 -0.30 1.65 5.73
N VAL A 75 -1.15 0.64 5.64
CA VAL A 75 -2.47 0.63 6.27
C VAL A 75 -2.56 -0.60 7.15
N GLU A 76 -2.90 -0.40 8.41
CA GLU A 76 -3.01 -1.48 9.40
C GLU A 76 -4.07 -2.49 8.95
N ARG A 77 -3.75 -3.78 9.09
CA ARG A 77 -4.52 -4.90 8.54
C ARG A 77 -5.96 -4.86 8.99
N ASP A 78 -6.19 -4.85 10.29
CA ASP A 78 -7.53 -4.94 10.86
C ASP A 78 -8.31 -3.66 10.58
N PHE A 79 -7.64 -2.51 10.48
CA PHE A 79 -8.23 -1.24 10.06
C PHE A 79 -8.76 -1.29 8.61
N LEU A 80 -8.01 -1.86 7.67
CA LEU A 80 -8.49 -2.02 6.29
C LEU A 80 -9.57 -3.10 6.19
N ASP A 81 -9.33 -4.27 6.77
CA ASP A 81 -10.17 -5.45 6.59
C ASP A 81 -11.60 -5.23 7.12
N ASN A 82 -11.75 -4.47 8.21
CA ASN A 82 -13.05 -4.09 8.76
C ASN A 82 -13.83 -3.08 7.89
N ALA A 83 -13.18 -2.47 6.90
CA ALA A 83 -13.78 -1.43 6.08
C ALA A 83 -14.17 -1.92 4.67
N ILE A 84 -13.76 -3.13 4.25
CA ILE A 84 -14.10 -3.69 2.93
C ILE A 84 -15.57 -4.17 2.93
N PRO A 85 -16.44 -3.65 2.04
CA PRO A 85 -17.82 -4.12 1.93
C PRO A 85 -17.86 -5.50 1.25
N ASP A 86 -18.52 -6.46 1.91
CA ASP A 86 -18.89 -7.83 1.50
C ASP A 86 -17.94 -8.58 0.54
N GLN A 87 -17.28 -9.63 1.04
CA GLN A 87 -16.21 -10.40 0.39
C GLN A 87 -16.62 -11.16 -0.89
N SER A 88 -17.92 -11.19 -1.22
CA SER A 88 -18.46 -11.95 -2.35
C SER A 88 -18.06 -11.42 -3.74
N TRP A 89 -17.65 -10.14 -3.84
CA TRP A 89 -17.31 -9.50 -5.12
C TRP A 89 -15.85 -9.67 -5.58
N SER A 90 -14.96 -10.28 -4.78
CA SER A 90 -13.52 -10.06 -4.98
C SER A 90 -12.59 -11.21 -4.57
N ILE A 91 -13.06 -12.45 -4.42
CA ILE A 91 -12.16 -13.58 -4.13
C ILE A 91 -11.10 -13.71 -5.24
N ASP A 92 -11.48 -13.61 -6.51
CA ASP A 92 -10.55 -13.70 -7.63
C ASP A 92 -9.57 -12.52 -7.67
N VAL A 93 -10.04 -11.31 -7.34
CA VAL A 93 -9.21 -10.10 -7.28
C VAL A 93 -8.20 -10.22 -6.14
N ILE A 94 -8.61 -10.69 -4.96
CA ILE A 94 -7.72 -10.91 -3.81
C ILE A 94 -6.73 -12.04 -4.10
N LEU A 95 -7.17 -13.15 -4.68
CA LEU A 95 -6.30 -14.28 -5.05
C LEU A 95 -5.26 -13.85 -6.09
N HIS A 96 -5.69 -13.15 -7.14
CA HIS A 96 -4.79 -12.62 -8.15
C HIS A 96 -3.78 -11.66 -7.53
N SER A 97 -4.24 -10.79 -6.63
CA SER A 97 -3.42 -9.83 -5.89
C SER A 97 -2.39 -10.50 -4.98
N ARG A 98 -2.76 -11.61 -4.33
CA ARG A 98 -1.85 -12.43 -3.51
C ARG A 98 -0.79 -13.18 -4.33
N ALA A 99 -0.97 -13.31 -5.64
CA ALA A 99 0.00 -13.94 -6.54
C ALA A 99 0.83 -12.92 -7.33
N ASN A 100 0.30 -11.71 -7.56
CA ASN A 100 0.89 -10.70 -8.43
C ASN A 100 1.06 -9.37 -7.68
N PRO A 101 2.24 -9.13 -7.08
CA PRO A 101 2.48 -7.96 -6.25
C PRO A 101 2.70 -6.66 -7.05
N ILE A 102 2.74 -6.73 -8.38
CA ILE A 102 2.96 -5.57 -9.27
C ILE A 102 1.72 -5.38 -10.15
N LEU A 103 1.18 -4.17 -10.11
CA LEU A 103 0.11 -3.68 -10.99
C LEU A 103 0.67 -2.62 -11.94
N HIS A 104 0.33 -2.76 -13.22
CA HIS A 104 0.67 -1.79 -14.24
C HIS A 104 -0.52 -0.83 -14.44
N LEU A 105 -0.37 0.40 -13.94
CA LEU A 105 -1.41 1.42 -14.01
C LEU A 105 -1.20 2.32 -15.23
N HIS A 106 -2.30 2.82 -15.79
CA HIS A 106 -2.25 3.96 -16.72
C HIS A 106 -1.88 5.24 -15.99
N ASP A 107 -1.27 6.20 -16.68
CA ASP A 107 -0.75 7.43 -16.06
C ASP A 107 -1.83 8.23 -15.31
N LYS A 108 -3.05 8.28 -15.86
CA LYS A 108 -4.21 8.92 -15.22
C LYS A 108 -4.55 8.29 -13.86
N ASP A 109 -4.35 6.98 -13.71
CA ASP A 109 -4.71 6.24 -12.51
C ASP A 109 -3.60 6.29 -11.47
N LYS A 110 -2.33 6.46 -11.89
CA LYS A 110 -1.21 6.74 -10.97
C LYS A 110 -1.44 8.03 -10.18
N ILE A 111 -1.92 9.08 -10.84
CA ILE A 111 -2.24 10.36 -10.19
C ILE A 111 -3.35 10.16 -9.15
N LYS A 112 -4.41 9.41 -9.51
CA LYS A 112 -5.50 9.10 -8.58
C LYS A 112 -5.01 8.33 -7.35
N VAL A 113 -4.12 7.35 -7.53
CA VAL A 113 -3.54 6.59 -6.41
C VAL A 113 -2.80 7.51 -5.44
N VAL A 114 -1.93 8.40 -5.92
CA VAL A 114 -1.19 9.33 -5.05
C VAL A 114 -2.13 10.32 -4.34
N SER A 115 -3.12 10.83 -5.05
CA SER A 115 -4.15 11.70 -4.48
C SER A 115 -4.95 10.98 -3.39
N ASN A 116 -5.34 9.72 -3.65
CA ASN A 116 -6.06 8.89 -2.69
C ASN A 116 -5.22 8.58 -1.46
N PHE A 117 -3.93 8.25 -1.61
CA PHE A 117 -3.03 8.06 -0.47
C PHE A 117 -3.01 9.30 0.43
N SER A 118 -2.86 10.47 -0.18
CA SER A 118 -2.82 11.75 0.54
C SER A 118 -4.15 12.04 1.23
N LEU A 119 -5.28 11.79 0.57
CA LEU A 119 -6.62 11.97 1.14
C LEU A 119 -6.87 11.00 2.31
N LEU A 120 -6.50 9.73 2.15
CA LEU A 120 -6.54 8.70 3.19
C LEU A 120 -5.81 9.16 4.44
N TYR A 121 -4.55 9.55 4.28
CA TYR A 121 -3.72 9.99 5.39
C TYR A 121 -4.22 11.28 6.04
N ASN A 122 -4.62 12.29 5.25
CA ASN A 122 -5.07 13.57 5.80
C ASN A 122 -6.32 13.42 6.68
N ARG A 123 -7.32 12.65 6.23
CA ARG A 123 -8.52 12.41 7.06
C ARG A 123 -8.21 11.58 8.30
N TYR A 124 -7.26 10.64 8.23
CA TYR A 124 -6.77 9.93 9.41
C TYR A 124 -6.14 10.85 10.47
N LEU A 125 -5.56 11.98 10.05
CA LEU A 125 -5.05 12.99 10.99
C LEU A 125 -6.13 13.87 11.61
N GLU A 126 -7.35 13.91 11.07
CA GLU A 126 -8.46 14.75 11.54
C GLU A 126 -9.16 14.20 12.81
N ARG A 127 -8.36 13.75 13.80
CA ARG A 127 -8.83 13.12 15.05
C ARG A 127 -9.79 13.99 15.89
N GLY A 128 -9.89 15.29 15.60
CA GLY A 128 -10.80 16.23 16.27
C GLY A 128 -12.17 16.40 15.61
N HIS A 129 -12.43 15.73 14.49
CA HIS A 129 -13.71 15.84 13.80
C HIS A 129 -14.85 15.15 14.59
N LEU A 130 -16.03 15.78 14.67
CA LEU A 130 -17.17 15.25 15.44
C LEU A 130 -17.58 13.84 15.00
N PHE A 131 -17.48 13.58 13.69
CA PHE A 131 -17.80 12.28 13.08
C PHE A 131 -16.54 11.50 12.69
N TYR A 132 -15.44 11.66 13.43
CA TYR A 132 -14.17 11.02 13.08
C TYR A 132 -14.32 9.49 12.96
N ASN A 133 -14.97 8.83 13.91
CA ASN A 133 -15.09 7.37 13.89
C ASN A 133 -15.93 6.85 12.71
N GLU A 134 -17.01 7.55 12.37
CA GLU A 134 -17.91 7.23 11.26
C GLU A 134 -17.24 7.47 9.91
N THR A 135 -16.56 8.61 9.76
CA THR A 135 -15.84 8.96 8.53
C THR A 135 -14.67 8.02 8.27
N GLN A 136 -13.96 7.58 9.31
CA GLN A 136 -12.85 6.62 9.20
C GLN A 136 -13.30 5.27 8.63
N GLN A 137 -14.44 4.73 9.07
CA GLN A 137 -14.94 3.44 8.58
C GLN A 137 -15.38 3.51 7.12
N LEU A 138 -16.05 4.60 6.72
CA LEU A 138 -16.58 4.77 5.37
C LEU A 138 -15.50 5.17 4.35
N GLN A 139 -14.37 5.71 4.82
CA GLN A 139 -13.35 6.24 3.95
C GLN A 139 -12.69 5.19 3.04
N MET A 140 -12.59 3.94 3.48
CA MET A 140 -12.02 2.87 2.66
C MET A 140 -13.02 2.26 1.67
N GLN A 141 -14.28 2.71 1.69
CA GLN A 141 -15.37 2.25 0.82
C GLN A 141 -15.62 3.19 -0.37
N LEU A 142 -14.98 4.37 -0.39
CA LEU A 142 -15.17 5.45 -1.36
C LEU A 142 -14.00 5.52 -2.36
#